data_AF-A0A7S2KIL8-F1
#
_entry.id   AF-A0A7S2KIL8-F1
#
_cell.length_a   1.000
_cell.length_b   1.000
_cell.length_c   1.000
_cell.angle_alpha   90.00
_cell.angle_beta   90.00
_cell.angle_gamma   90.00
#
_symmetry.space_group_name_H-M   'P 1'
#
loop_
_entity.id
_entity.type
_entity.pdbx_description
1 polymer ?
#
loop_
_entity_poly.entity_id
_entity_poly.type
_entity_poly.pdbx_seq_one_letter_code
_entity_poly.pdbx_strand_id
1 'polypeptide(L)'
;MLLISFVSVAFFLVQLWAVTIIGSKTTFQESALEHNLRLSPHNYHAKRRSAPDTLQFSPACHPHYRVATTSDTTGNITWSTSLPFTRIYFYHVRKAGGTMLRKFLKKVALTHNVHLAIQENKYAREEIGSHPDTMYVTNLRDPVERSISHFKYEGRWNCRQMIKNASHYIPNLHNAKKFEDWDQTGGFVPSPCDEPFSFDECAVNCYIQSFSGQGCSQDDWKTQYTLAQDRLFRYNLIFVYERFEDPTYVKAIEQFFGVEKAFNQESNYWCGPEAKQANKLYPLTTKFEAILKLEKLNSMDKRFYKEAASCWDDDAAEYSFPKARADTFAPQNNSKITGDVY
;
A
#
# COMPACT_ATOMS: atom_id res chain seq x y z
N MET A 1 0.77 -58.55 42.68
CA MET A 1 0.13 -57.21 42.68
C MET A 1 0.67 -56.44 41.49
N LEU A 2 -0.14 -56.37 40.44
CA LEU A 2 0.11 -55.61 39.21
C LEU A 2 -0.08 -54.12 39.49
N LEU A 3 0.81 -53.27 38.99
CA LEU A 3 0.57 -51.83 38.84
C LEU A 3 0.63 -51.49 37.36
N ILE A 4 -0.55 -51.11 36.85
CA ILE A 4 -0.86 -50.79 35.46
C ILE A 4 -0.70 -49.28 35.24
N SER A 5 -0.04 -48.99 34.11
CA SER A 5 -0.01 -47.77 33.28
C SER A 5 -1.04 -46.66 33.52
N PHE A 6 -0.56 -45.41 33.51
CA PHE A 6 -1.35 -44.23 33.16
C PHE A 6 -0.59 -43.40 32.11
N VAL A 7 -0.96 -43.60 30.85
CA VAL A 7 -0.74 -42.66 29.75
C VAL A 7 -2.13 -42.30 29.22
N SER A 8 -2.51 -41.04 29.33
CA SER A 8 -3.75 -40.48 28.75
C SER A 8 -3.36 -39.13 28.15
N VAL A 9 -3.14 -39.08 26.83
CA VAL A 9 -4.12 -38.67 25.81
C VAL A 9 -4.65 -37.26 26.09
N ALA A 10 -3.96 -36.27 25.52
CA ALA A 10 -4.44 -34.91 25.34
C ALA A 10 -4.34 -34.57 23.85
N PHE A 11 -5.37 -34.95 23.09
CA PHE A 11 -5.63 -34.51 21.73
C PHE A 11 -7.15 -34.35 21.59
N PHE A 12 -7.57 -33.33 20.84
CA PHE A 12 -8.94 -32.87 20.57
C PHE A 12 -9.52 -31.85 21.55
N LEU A 13 -9.49 -30.57 21.14
CA LEU A 13 -10.61 -29.60 21.23
C LEU A 13 -10.21 -28.32 20.47
N VAL A 14 -10.41 -28.30 19.15
CA VAL A 14 -10.55 -27.07 18.35
C VAL A 14 -12.01 -27.05 17.90
N GLN A 15 -12.85 -26.32 18.63
CA GLN A 15 -14.24 -26.13 18.26
C GLN A 15 -14.43 -24.83 17.48
N LEU A 16 -15.11 -25.03 16.34
CA LEU A 16 -15.78 -24.10 15.46
C LEU A 16 -16.36 -22.86 16.17
N TRP A 17 -16.08 -21.69 15.61
CA TRP A 17 -16.97 -20.53 15.68
C TRP A 17 -17.50 -20.26 14.26
N ALA A 18 -18.66 -20.81 13.95
CA ALA A 18 -19.49 -20.38 12.83
C ALA A 18 -20.57 -19.45 13.39
N VAL A 19 -20.42 -18.15 13.18
CA VAL A 19 -21.43 -17.16 13.56
C VAL A 19 -22.53 -17.15 12.51
N THR A 20 -23.72 -17.58 12.93
CA THR A 20 -24.97 -17.47 12.19
C THR A 20 -25.43 -16.01 12.19
N ILE A 21 -25.37 -15.32 11.05
CA ILE A 21 -25.98 -14.00 10.89
C ILE A 21 -27.43 -14.20 10.42
N ILE A 22 -28.38 -13.98 11.33
CA ILE A 22 -29.80 -13.87 11.02
C ILE A 22 -30.06 -12.45 10.49
N GLY A 23 -30.50 -12.37 9.23
CA GLY A 23 -30.81 -11.11 8.56
C GLY A 23 -32.12 -10.49 9.03
N SER A 24 -32.02 -9.33 9.68
CA SER A 24 -33.13 -8.39 9.86
C SER A 24 -33.04 -7.30 8.79
N LYS A 25 -33.91 -7.37 7.78
CA LYS A 25 -34.12 -6.30 6.79
C LYS A 25 -34.73 -5.09 7.50
N THR A 26 -33.93 -4.06 7.73
CA THR A 26 -34.41 -2.71 8.03
C THR A 26 -34.21 -1.86 6.79
N THR A 27 -35.31 -1.49 6.14
CA THR A 27 -35.35 -0.50 5.08
C THR A 27 -35.14 0.88 5.70
N PHE A 28 -33.93 1.41 5.60
CA PHE A 28 -33.61 2.77 6.03
C PHE A 28 -33.69 3.72 4.83
N GLN A 29 -34.36 4.85 5.03
CA GLN A 29 -34.75 5.80 4.01
C GLN A 29 -33.60 6.80 3.77
N GLU A 30 -32.89 6.62 2.66
CA GLU A 30 -31.68 7.34 2.25
C GLU A 30 -32.02 8.48 1.27
N SER A 31 -32.63 9.60 1.72
CA SER A 31 -33.17 10.61 0.79
C SER A 31 -32.65 12.05 0.90
N ALA A 32 -31.64 12.35 1.73
CA ALA A 32 -31.16 13.74 1.87
C ALA A 32 -29.67 14.00 1.58
N LEU A 33 -28.83 12.94 1.44
CA LEU A 33 -27.38 13.09 1.24
C LEU A 33 -26.87 12.62 -0.14
N GLU A 34 -27.76 12.12 -1.00
CA GLU A 34 -27.41 11.72 -2.38
C GLU A 34 -27.27 12.91 -3.34
N HIS A 35 -27.83 14.08 -3.01
CA HIS A 35 -27.98 15.15 -4.00
C HIS A 35 -26.68 15.89 -4.37
N ASN A 36 -25.62 15.78 -3.55
CA ASN A 36 -24.30 16.37 -3.84
C ASN A 36 -23.25 15.35 -4.30
N LEU A 37 -23.59 14.06 -4.36
CA LEU A 37 -22.70 12.98 -4.82
C LEU A 37 -23.32 12.06 -5.86
N ARG A 38 -24.41 12.50 -6.51
CA ARG A 38 -24.88 11.94 -7.78
C ARG A 38 -23.85 12.22 -8.89
N LEU A 39 -22.74 11.50 -8.85
CA LEU A 39 -22.15 10.97 -10.06
C LEU A 39 -23.21 10.00 -10.60
N SER A 40 -23.93 10.43 -11.63
CA SER A 40 -25.01 9.67 -12.26
C SER A 40 -24.56 8.22 -12.53
N PRO A 41 -25.35 7.20 -12.17
CA PRO A 41 -25.06 5.81 -12.55
C PRO A 41 -25.20 5.56 -14.05
N HIS A 42 -25.57 6.58 -14.83
CA HIS A 42 -25.67 6.48 -16.28
C HIS A 42 -24.29 6.34 -16.92
N ASN A 43 -24.04 5.16 -17.47
CA ASN A 43 -23.19 4.97 -18.65
C ASN A 43 -21.87 5.74 -18.63
N TYR A 44 -21.15 5.68 -17.51
CA TYR A 44 -19.69 5.87 -17.54
C TYR A 44 -19.02 4.61 -18.13
N HIS A 45 -19.47 4.19 -19.32
CA HIS A 45 -18.51 3.97 -20.37
C HIS A 45 -17.86 5.32 -20.61
N ALA A 46 -16.91 5.70 -19.74
CA ALA A 46 -15.89 6.63 -20.10
C ALA A 46 -15.40 6.09 -21.43
N LYS A 47 -15.78 6.77 -22.52
CA LYS A 47 -15.24 6.54 -23.84
C LYS A 47 -13.76 6.51 -23.57
N ARG A 48 -13.16 5.31 -23.52
CA ARG A 48 -11.73 5.12 -23.25
C ARG A 48 -11.13 6.03 -24.31
N ARG A 49 -10.73 7.25 -23.93
CA ARG A 49 -9.79 8.03 -24.73
C ARG A 49 -8.76 6.98 -25.01
N SER A 50 -8.63 6.60 -26.28
CA SER A 50 -7.78 5.51 -26.74
C SER A 50 -6.49 5.65 -25.97
N ALA A 51 -6.39 4.92 -24.86
CA ALA A 51 -5.24 5.03 -24.00
C ALA A 51 -4.14 4.56 -24.94
N PRO A 52 -3.06 5.34 -25.11
CA PRO A 52 -2.00 4.96 -26.03
C PRO A 52 -1.72 3.47 -25.79
N ASP A 53 -1.68 2.65 -26.85
CA ASP A 53 -1.73 1.18 -26.79
C ASP A 53 -0.73 0.54 -25.79
N THR A 54 0.24 1.32 -25.32
CA THR A 54 1.25 0.98 -24.32
C THR A 54 0.78 1.02 -22.86
N LEU A 55 -0.36 1.64 -22.53
CA LEU A 55 -0.88 1.80 -21.16
C LEU A 55 -1.93 0.74 -20.79
N GLN A 56 -1.97 -0.37 -21.54
CA GLN A 56 -3.08 -1.32 -21.49
C GLN A 56 -3.03 -2.24 -20.25
N PHE A 57 -1.88 -2.33 -19.57
CA PHE A 57 -1.65 -3.28 -18.50
C PHE A 57 -1.09 -2.59 -17.25
N SER A 58 -1.71 -2.85 -16.10
CA SER A 58 -1.19 -2.33 -14.84
C SER A 58 0.13 -3.02 -14.46
N PRO A 59 1.15 -2.28 -13.99
CA PRO A 59 2.38 -2.85 -13.45
C PRO A 59 2.18 -3.68 -12.17
N ALA A 60 1.01 -3.63 -11.54
CA ALA A 60 0.66 -4.55 -10.45
C ALA A 60 0.48 -5.99 -10.96
N CYS A 61 0.07 -6.12 -12.22
CA CYS A 61 -0.39 -7.35 -12.86
C CYS A 61 0.63 -7.89 -13.86
N HIS A 62 1.23 -6.96 -14.59
CA HIS A 62 2.16 -7.21 -15.67
C HIS A 62 3.43 -6.39 -15.42
N PRO A 63 4.20 -6.71 -14.36
CA PRO A 63 5.43 -6.01 -14.10
C PRO A 63 6.41 -6.19 -15.27
N HIS A 64 7.25 -5.19 -15.49
CA HIS A 64 8.09 -5.13 -16.68
C HIS A 64 9.46 -4.48 -16.43
N TYR A 65 10.42 -4.83 -17.28
CA TYR A 65 11.76 -4.24 -17.29
C TYR A 65 11.91 -3.06 -18.28
N ARG A 66 10.79 -2.51 -18.78
CA ARG A 66 10.80 -1.32 -19.63
C ARG A 66 10.85 -0.06 -18.79
N VAL A 67 11.62 0.94 -19.21
CA VAL A 67 11.66 2.27 -18.60
C VAL A 67 10.88 3.23 -19.46
N ALA A 68 9.90 3.91 -18.86
CA ALA A 68 9.28 5.07 -19.47
C ALA A 68 10.37 6.16 -19.52
N THR A 69 10.69 6.66 -20.70
CA THR A 69 11.60 7.80 -20.87
C THR A 69 10.77 8.95 -21.42
N THR A 70 10.91 10.13 -20.83
CA THR A 70 10.29 11.34 -21.39
C THR A 70 11.04 11.69 -22.66
N SER A 71 10.44 11.38 -23.82
CA SER A 71 11.01 11.69 -25.12
C SER A 71 10.56 13.08 -25.55
N ASP A 72 11.55 13.95 -25.70
CA ASP A 72 11.51 15.24 -26.41
C ASP A 72 10.54 16.31 -25.86
N THR A 73 10.67 17.52 -26.43
CA THR A 73 9.90 18.73 -26.08
C THR A 73 8.39 18.60 -26.28
N THR A 74 7.90 17.53 -26.92
CA THR A 74 6.48 17.26 -27.15
C THR A 74 5.82 16.52 -25.99
N GLY A 75 6.60 15.98 -25.06
CA GLY A 75 6.09 15.25 -23.89
C GLY A 75 5.60 13.83 -24.21
N ASN A 76 5.99 13.27 -25.36
CA ASN A 76 5.65 11.91 -25.72
C ASN A 76 6.46 10.91 -24.87
N ILE A 77 5.79 9.88 -24.35
CA ILE A 77 6.45 8.83 -23.56
C ILE A 77 7.01 7.79 -24.53
N THR A 78 8.32 7.54 -24.48
CA THR A 78 8.95 6.41 -25.16
C THR A 78 9.30 5.33 -24.17
N TRP A 79 9.02 4.08 -24.51
CA TRP A 79 9.40 2.93 -23.69
C TRP A 79 10.70 2.35 -24.21
N SER A 80 11.73 2.38 -23.37
CA SER A 80 13.00 1.74 -23.66
C SER A 80 13.13 0.43 -22.89
N THR A 81 13.77 -0.57 -23.49
CA THR A 81 14.26 -1.75 -22.77
C THR A 81 15.67 -1.48 -22.22
N SER A 82 15.87 -0.31 -21.60
CA SER A 82 17.17 0.10 -21.06
C SER A 82 17.55 -0.85 -19.92
N LEU A 83 18.34 -1.84 -20.29
CA LEU A 83 19.05 -2.73 -19.40
C LEU A 83 20.54 -2.49 -19.61
N PRO A 84 21.36 -2.72 -18.59
CA PRO A 84 21.00 -3.19 -17.24
C PRO A 84 20.54 -2.06 -16.29
N PHE A 85 19.71 -2.39 -15.28
CA PHE A 85 19.37 -1.46 -14.18
C PHE A 85 20.53 -1.34 -13.18
N THR A 86 20.90 -0.12 -12.84
CA THR A 86 21.96 0.19 -11.86
C THR A 86 21.39 0.68 -10.53
N ARG A 87 20.09 0.99 -10.52
CA ARG A 87 19.38 1.61 -9.41
C ARG A 87 17.95 1.11 -9.29
N ILE A 88 17.48 0.99 -8.06
CA ILE A 88 16.08 0.76 -7.70
C ILE A 88 15.60 2.00 -6.95
N TYR A 89 14.51 2.59 -7.42
CA TYR A 89 13.80 3.64 -6.71
C TYR A 89 12.50 3.07 -6.14
N PHE A 90 12.35 3.12 -4.82
CA PHE A 90 11.15 2.67 -4.12
C PHE A 90 10.40 3.87 -3.54
N TYR A 91 9.25 4.17 -4.12
CA TYR A 91 8.28 5.05 -3.48
C TYR A 91 7.48 4.25 -2.46
N HIS A 92 7.74 4.48 -1.18
CA HIS A 92 7.12 3.76 -0.08
C HIS A 92 5.80 4.44 0.30
N VAL A 93 4.67 3.85 -0.09
CA VAL A 93 3.38 4.26 0.43
C VAL A 93 3.15 3.69 1.83
N ARG A 94 2.88 4.58 2.78
CA ARG A 94 2.70 4.22 4.18
C ARG A 94 1.52 3.28 4.38
N LYS A 95 1.72 2.33 5.31
CA LYS A 95 0.72 1.34 5.75
C LYS A 95 0.27 0.34 4.68
N ALA A 96 1.02 0.25 3.58
CA ALA A 96 0.86 -0.77 2.54
C ALA A 96 2.03 -1.79 2.54
N GLY A 97 2.56 -2.11 3.73
CA GLY A 97 3.60 -3.14 3.92
C GLY A 97 5.02 -2.73 3.53
N GLY A 98 5.31 -1.45 3.31
CA GLY A 98 6.60 -1.04 2.78
C GLY A 98 7.79 -1.19 3.74
N THR A 99 7.61 -1.32 5.05
CA THR A 99 8.73 -1.70 5.96
C THR A 99 9.31 -3.07 5.59
N MET A 100 8.45 -4.04 5.27
CA MET A 100 8.87 -5.37 4.83
C MET A 100 9.52 -5.27 3.44
N LEU A 101 8.91 -4.53 2.51
CA LEU A 101 9.48 -4.33 1.17
C LEU A 101 10.83 -3.62 1.20
N ARG A 102 11.03 -2.65 2.11
CA ARG A 102 12.33 -1.99 2.31
C ARG A 102 13.42 -2.99 2.68
N LYS A 103 13.12 -3.97 3.54
CA LYS A 103 14.07 -5.05 3.87
C LYS A 103 14.33 -5.94 2.66
N PHE A 104 13.27 -6.34 1.95
CA PHE A 104 13.37 -7.16 0.74
C PHE A 104 14.22 -6.47 -0.35
N LEU A 105 13.88 -5.24 -0.72
CA LEU A 105 14.58 -4.46 -1.76
C LEU A 105 16.02 -4.12 -1.34
N LYS A 106 16.30 -3.95 -0.04
CA LYS A 106 17.67 -3.86 0.45
C LYS A 106 18.45 -5.14 0.18
N LYS A 107 17.86 -6.32 0.38
CA LYS A 107 18.48 -7.60 0.03
C LYS A 107 18.69 -7.72 -1.47
N VAL A 108 17.71 -7.34 -2.29
CA VAL A 108 17.86 -7.27 -3.77
C VAL A 108 19.04 -6.38 -4.17
N ALA A 109 19.10 -5.17 -3.62
CA ALA A 109 20.14 -4.21 -3.95
C ALA A 109 21.54 -4.71 -3.59
N LEU A 110 21.68 -5.38 -2.43
CA LEU A 110 22.94 -5.99 -2.01
C LEU A 110 23.33 -7.19 -2.89
N THR A 111 22.37 -8.05 -3.25
CA THR A 111 22.63 -9.21 -4.12
C THR A 111 23.16 -8.79 -5.50
N HIS A 112 22.58 -7.74 -6.07
CA HIS A 112 22.95 -7.26 -7.41
C HIS A 112 23.95 -6.11 -7.43
N ASN A 113 24.39 -5.65 -6.24
CA ASN A 113 25.28 -4.50 -6.06
C ASN A 113 24.76 -3.23 -6.79
N VAL A 114 23.47 -2.95 -6.68
CA VAL A 114 22.81 -1.76 -7.27
C VAL A 114 22.45 -0.73 -6.19
N HIS A 115 22.25 0.52 -6.58
CA HIS A 115 21.80 1.57 -5.67
C HIS A 115 20.33 1.36 -5.30
N LEU A 116 19.98 1.44 -4.01
CA LEU A 116 18.59 1.56 -3.57
C LEU A 116 18.32 2.97 -3.06
N ALA A 117 17.41 3.68 -3.72
CA ALA A 117 16.83 4.94 -3.28
C ALA A 117 15.42 4.72 -2.75
N ILE A 118 15.12 5.23 -1.55
CA ILE A 118 13.80 5.11 -0.92
C ILE A 118 13.25 6.48 -0.61
N GLN A 119 12.02 6.74 -1.04
CA GLN A 119 11.28 7.94 -0.67
C GLN A 119 10.02 7.56 0.12
N GLU A 120 9.81 8.19 1.27
CA GLU A 120 8.64 8.03 2.13
C GLU A 120 8.16 9.41 2.63
N ASN A 121 6.95 9.50 3.19
CA ASN A 121 6.40 10.66 3.91
C ASN A 121 6.20 11.94 3.10
N LYS A 122 6.52 11.91 1.81
CA LYS A 122 6.39 13.00 0.84
C LYS A 122 5.69 12.45 -0.39
N TYR A 123 4.99 13.29 -1.14
CA TYR A 123 4.48 12.94 -2.47
C TYR A 123 5.63 12.46 -3.36
N ALA A 124 5.38 11.60 -4.35
CA ALA A 124 6.39 11.08 -5.26
C ALA A 124 7.09 12.24 -6.00
N ARG A 125 8.31 12.62 -5.58
CA ARG A 125 9.02 13.80 -6.10
C ARG A 125 9.79 13.47 -7.36
N GLU A 126 10.34 12.25 -7.41
CA GLU A 126 11.08 11.79 -8.57
C GLU A 126 10.10 11.46 -9.71
N GLU A 127 10.31 12.11 -10.85
CA GLU A 127 9.55 11.83 -12.06
C GLU A 127 9.97 10.48 -12.65
N ILE A 128 8.99 9.67 -13.06
CA ILE A 128 9.26 8.33 -13.57
C ILE A 128 9.89 8.45 -14.95
N GLY A 129 11.10 7.90 -15.08
CA GLY A 129 11.90 8.02 -16.29
C GLY A 129 12.96 9.10 -16.29
N SER A 130 13.04 9.90 -15.22
CA SER A 130 14.10 10.90 -15.05
C SER A 130 15.50 10.28 -15.04
N HIS A 131 15.61 9.02 -14.63
CA HIS A 131 16.83 8.21 -14.68
C HIS A 131 16.59 6.97 -15.56
N PRO A 132 17.30 6.82 -16.70
CA PRO A 132 17.08 5.74 -17.67
C PRO A 132 17.55 4.36 -17.18
N ASP A 133 18.36 4.30 -16.14
CA ASP A 133 18.96 3.11 -15.53
C ASP A 133 18.30 2.72 -14.19
N THR A 134 17.14 3.33 -13.88
CA THR A 134 16.40 3.11 -12.64
C THR A 134 15.17 2.24 -12.85
N MET A 135 15.02 1.23 -11.99
CA MET A 135 13.78 0.48 -11.82
C MET A 135 12.91 1.17 -10.77
N TYR A 136 11.73 1.67 -11.17
CA TYR A 136 10.78 2.35 -10.29
C TYR A 136 9.77 1.36 -9.75
N VAL A 137 9.69 1.23 -8.43
CA VAL A 137 8.75 0.34 -7.76
C VAL A 137 7.99 1.07 -6.66
N THR A 138 6.77 0.63 -6.39
CA THR A 138 5.91 1.18 -5.33
C THR A 138 5.01 0.10 -4.77
N ASN A 139 4.27 0.41 -3.72
CA ASN A 139 3.35 -0.50 -3.06
C ASN A 139 1.96 0.12 -2.88
N LEU A 140 0.93 -0.71 -2.98
CA LEU A 140 -0.47 -0.37 -2.72
C LEU A 140 -1.10 -1.39 -1.78
N ARG A 141 -2.21 -0.97 -1.18
CA ARG A 141 -3.12 -1.71 -0.30
C ARG A 141 -4.53 -1.18 -0.53
N ASP A 142 -5.57 -1.95 -0.24
CA ASP A 142 -6.92 -1.41 -0.20
C ASP A 142 -6.95 -0.11 0.62
N PRO A 143 -7.48 1.00 0.06
CA PRO A 143 -7.43 2.30 0.71
C PRO A 143 -8.07 2.33 2.09
N VAL A 144 -9.20 1.63 2.27
CA VAL A 144 -9.93 1.61 3.55
C VAL A 144 -9.13 0.84 4.58
N GLU A 145 -8.62 -0.34 4.23
CA GLU A 145 -7.74 -1.14 5.09
C GLU A 145 -6.43 -0.41 5.41
N ARG A 146 -5.89 0.35 4.46
CA ARG A 146 -4.72 1.21 4.67
C ARG A 146 -5.01 2.31 5.69
N SER A 147 -6.14 3.00 5.60
CA SER A 147 -6.56 4.02 6.58
C SER A 147 -6.79 3.41 7.96
N ILE A 148 -7.49 2.27 8.04
CA ILE A 148 -7.71 1.56 9.32
C ILE A 148 -6.37 1.15 9.93
N SER A 149 -5.43 0.66 9.10
CA SER A 149 -4.08 0.34 9.53
C SER A 149 -3.33 1.58 10.03
N HIS A 150 -3.43 2.71 9.34
CA HIS A 150 -2.86 3.97 9.82
C HIS A 150 -3.40 4.32 11.20
N PHE A 151 -4.71 4.31 11.38
CA PHE A 151 -5.34 4.56 12.68
C PHE A 151 -4.85 3.61 13.77
N LYS A 152 -4.84 2.29 13.50
CA LYS A 152 -4.45 1.26 14.49
C LYS A 152 -3.03 1.47 15.05
N TYR A 153 -2.10 1.99 14.24
CA TYR A 153 -0.69 2.09 14.61
C TYR A 153 -0.25 3.51 15.00
N GLU A 154 -0.93 4.56 14.53
CA GLU A 154 -0.48 5.95 14.75
C GLU A 154 -1.57 6.85 15.34
N GLY A 155 -2.84 6.63 14.97
CA GLY A 155 -3.95 7.41 15.50
C GLY A 155 -4.39 6.96 16.89
N ARG A 156 -4.46 5.64 17.09
CA ARG A 156 -5.14 5.02 18.24
C ARG A 156 -4.39 5.14 19.54
N TRP A 157 -3.07 5.01 19.49
CA TRP A 157 -2.22 4.93 20.66
C TRP A 157 -1.21 6.07 20.65
N ASN A 158 -0.86 6.58 21.83
CA ASN A 158 0.26 7.51 21.93
C ASN A 158 1.57 6.74 21.88
N CYS A 159 2.06 6.46 20.66
CA CYS A 159 3.26 5.65 20.46
C CYS A 159 4.52 6.22 21.14
N ARG A 160 4.61 7.56 21.28
CA ARG A 160 5.69 8.18 22.03
C ARG A 160 5.64 7.78 23.51
N GLN A 161 4.47 7.77 24.12
CA GLN A 161 4.30 7.32 25.51
C GLN A 161 4.49 5.80 25.65
N MET A 162 4.00 5.00 24.69
CA MET A 162 4.22 3.56 24.68
C MET A 162 5.70 3.18 24.70
N ILE A 163 6.53 3.88 23.92
CA ILE A 163 7.95 3.56 23.82
C ILE A 163 8.76 4.22 24.94
N LYS A 164 8.58 5.53 25.16
CA LYS A 164 9.42 6.27 26.11
C LYS A 164 9.06 5.99 27.57
N ASN A 165 7.80 5.65 27.83
CA ASN A 165 7.27 5.43 29.18
C ASN A 165 6.61 4.05 29.29
N ALA A 166 7.22 3.01 28.70
CA ALA A 166 6.63 1.67 28.64
C ALA A 166 6.22 1.10 30.02
N SER A 167 6.92 1.49 31.10
CA SER A 167 6.58 1.08 32.48
C SER A 167 5.31 1.74 33.03
N HIS A 168 4.93 2.91 32.52
CA HIS A 168 3.80 3.71 33.02
C HIS A 168 2.63 3.79 32.05
N TYR A 169 2.90 3.66 30.74
CA TYR A 169 1.87 3.63 29.73
C TYR A 169 1.37 2.19 29.58
N ILE A 170 0.31 1.86 30.31
CA ILE A 170 -0.39 0.59 30.18
C ILE A 170 -1.56 0.81 29.22
N PRO A 171 -1.57 0.20 28.02
CA PRO A 171 -2.71 0.29 27.11
C PRO A 171 -4.00 -0.12 27.82
N ASN A 172 -5.07 0.64 27.63
CA ASN A 172 -6.39 0.36 28.17
C ASN A 172 -7.47 1.06 27.33
N LEU A 173 -8.75 0.77 27.59
CA LEU A 173 -9.86 1.37 26.83
C LEU A 173 -9.97 2.90 26.99
N HIS A 174 -9.47 3.47 28.09
CA HIS A 174 -9.56 4.90 28.35
C HIS A 174 -8.53 5.70 27.55
N ASN A 175 -7.32 5.16 27.36
CA ASN A 175 -6.28 5.79 26.54
C ASN A 175 -6.26 5.34 25.06
N ALA A 176 -7.10 4.35 24.69
CA ALA A 176 -7.33 3.98 23.30
C ALA A 176 -8.25 5.01 22.63
N LYS A 177 -7.75 5.76 21.63
CA LYS A 177 -8.64 6.61 20.84
C LYS A 177 -9.65 5.75 20.08
N LYS A 178 -10.87 6.27 19.92
CA LYS A 178 -11.94 5.61 19.18
C LYS A 178 -11.81 5.93 17.70
N PHE A 179 -12.25 5.02 16.84
CA PHE A 179 -12.18 5.26 15.40
C PHE A 179 -13.01 6.48 14.99
N GLU A 180 -14.14 6.69 15.67
CA GLU A 180 -15.04 7.82 15.50
C GLU A 180 -14.39 9.16 15.87
N ASP A 181 -13.29 9.18 16.63
CA ASP A 181 -12.57 10.43 16.89
C ASP A 181 -11.96 10.99 15.59
N TRP A 182 -11.73 10.13 14.59
CA TRP A 182 -11.28 10.53 13.26
C TRP A 182 -12.37 11.22 12.43
N ASP A 183 -13.64 11.06 12.81
CA ASP A 183 -14.75 11.73 12.14
C ASP A 183 -14.71 13.24 12.30
N GLN A 184 -14.11 13.72 13.39
CA GLN A 184 -14.01 15.15 13.71
C GLN A 184 -13.19 15.90 12.65
N THR A 185 -12.24 15.21 12.02
CA THR A 185 -11.38 15.78 10.98
C THR A 185 -11.72 15.27 9.58
N GLY A 186 -12.77 14.44 9.47
CA GLY A 186 -13.12 13.77 8.22
C GLY A 186 -12.01 12.85 7.71
N GLY A 187 -11.18 12.29 8.59
CA GLY A 187 -10.00 11.52 8.22
C GLY A 187 -8.80 12.37 7.79
N PHE A 188 -8.96 13.67 7.58
CA PHE A 188 -7.83 14.53 7.25
C PHE A 188 -7.04 14.85 8.52
N VAL A 189 -5.73 15.02 8.40
CA VAL A 189 -5.01 15.77 9.42
C VAL A 189 -5.07 17.24 9.06
N PRO A 190 -5.29 18.15 10.03
CA PRO A 190 -5.11 19.57 9.80
C PRO A 190 -3.67 19.82 9.33
N SER A 191 -3.50 19.92 8.02
CA SER A 191 -2.24 20.37 7.43
C SER A 191 -2.52 21.71 6.80
N PRO A 192 -1.80 22.78 7.18
CA PRO A 192 -1.70 23.90 6.28
C PRO A 192 -1.04 23.35 5.03
N CYS A 193 -1.67 23.50 3.87
CA CYS A 193 -1.09 23.13 2.58
C CYS A 193 0.23 23.91 2.29
N ASP A 194 0.60 24.82 3.19
CA ASP A 194 1.79 25.69 3.18
C ASP A 194 3.03 25.08 3.85
N GLU A 195 2.89 24.04 4.68
CA GLU A 195 4.01 23.21 5.13
C GLU A 195 4.08 21.96 4.26
N PRO A 196 5.26 21.35 4.01
CA PRO A 196 5.35 20.11 3.25
C PRO A 196 4.50 19.06 3.96
N PHE A 197 3.27 18.84 3.47
CA PHE A 197 2.30 17.90 3.99
C PHE A 197 3.02 16.59 4.26
N SER A 198 3.20 16.26 5.55
CA SER A 198 3.76 14.97 5.88
C SER A 198 2.70 13.93 5.61
N PHE A 199 2.96 13.09 4.62
CA PHE A 199 2.14 11.90 4.37
C PHE A 199 2.23 10.89 5.52
N ASP A 200 3.01 11.19 6.57
CA ASP A 200 2.94 10.50 7.84
C ASP A 200 1.49 10.34 8.29
N GLU A 201 0.67 11.38 8.21
CA GLU A 201 -0.67 11.34 8.80
C GLU A 201 -1.79 11.22 7.76
N CYS A 202 -1.45 10.86 6.53
CA CYS A 202 -2.44 10.78 5.46
C CYS A 202 -3.37 9.56 5.63
N ALA A 203 -4.66 9.83 5.81
CA ALA A 203 -5.71 8.82 5.88
C ALA A 203 -6.59 8.70 4.64
N VAL A 204 -6.93 9.81 4.02
CA VAL A 204 -7.98 9.88 2.98
C VAL A 204 -7.36 10.30 1.65
N ASN A 205 -7.68 9.58 0.58
CA ASN A 205 -7.24 9.88 -0.80
C ASN A 205 -5.73 10.11 -0.92
N CYS A 206 -4.95 9.28 -0.23
CA CYS A 206 -3.52 9.42 -0.09
C CYS A 206 -2.75 9.00 -1.33
N TYR A 207 -3.24 8.02 -2.08
CA TYR A 207 -2.58 7.62 -3.31
C TYR A 207 -2.61 8.75 -4.33
N ILE A 208 -3.77 9.38 -4.52
CA ILE A 208 -3.89 10.46 -5.51
C ILE A 208 -3.01 11.66 -5.13
N GLN A 209 -3.04 12.08 -3.87
CA GLN A 209 -2.18 13.17 -3.37
C GLN A 209 -0.69 12.80 -3.45
N SER A 210 -0.35 11.53 -3.22
CA SER A 210 1.02 11.02 -3.31
C SER A 210 1.53 11.01 -4.73
N PHE A 211 0.81 10.38 -5.65
CA PHE A 211 1.28 10.09 -7.00
C PHE A 211 1.04 11.23 -7.98
N SER A 212 0.18 12.20 -7.68
CA SER A 212 0.09 13.43 -8.50
C SER A 212 1.38 14.24 -8.47
N GLY A 213 2.16 14.11 -7.38
CA GLY A 213 3.43 14.80 -7.17
C GLY A 213 3.31 16.31 -7.00
N GLN A 214 2.09 16.80 -6.82
CA GLN A 214 1.81 18.19 -6.52
C GLN A 214 1.53 18.41 -5.03
N GLY A 215 1.43 17.34 -4.24
CA GLY A 215 1.10 17.41 -2.82
C GLY A 215 -0.32 17.94 -2.62
N CYS A 216 -0.49 18.91 -1.71
CA CYS A 216 -1.76 19.58 -1.49
C CYS A 216 -2.00 20.65 -2.57
N SER A 217 -2.62 20.25 -3.68
CA SER A 217 -3.06 21.18 -4.72
C SER A 217 -4.47 21.72 -4.45
N GLN A 218 -4.74 22.95 -4.89
CA GLN A 218 -6.12 23.46 -5.02
C GLN A 218 -6.81 23.00 -6.31
N ASP A 219 -6.09 22.27 -7.17
CA ASP A 219 -6.65 21.71 -8.40
C ASP A 219 -7.78 20.72 -8.08
N ASP A 220 -8.69 20.59 -9.05
CA ASP A 220 -9.76 19.61 -8.98
C ASP A 220 -9.21 18.16 -8.82
N TRP A 221 -9.91 17.35 -8.03
CA TRP A 221 -9.56 15.95 -7.77
C TRP A 221 -9.40 15.12 -9.04
N LYS A 222 -10.08 15.47 -10.14
CA LYS A 222 -9.94 14.80 -11.43
C LYS A 222 -8.57 15.05 -12.07
N THR A 223 -8.01 16.25 -11.92
CA THR A 223 -6.67 16.58 -12.40
C THR A 223 -5.65 15.78 -11.62
N GLN A 224 -5.74 15.80 -10.28
CA GLN A 224 -4.86 15.03 -9.40
C GLN A 224 -4.93 13.53 -9.72
N TYR A 225 -6.13 12.99 -9.92
CA TYR A 225 -6.36 11.60 -10.29
C TYR A 225 -5.66 11.24 -11.61
N THR A 226 -5.81 12.10 -12.62
CA THR A 226 -5.22 11.86 -13.95
C THR A 226 -3.69 11.85 -13.89
N LEU A 227 -3.11 12.81 -13.16
CA LEU A 227 -1.65 12.87 -12.95
C LEU A 227 -1.14 11.67 -12.17
N ALA A 228 -1.84 11.30 -11.08
CA ALA A 228 -1.51 10.14 -10.29
C ALA A 228 -1.55 8.85 -11.11
N GLN A 229 -2.54 8.71 -11.99
CA GLN A 229 -2.73 7.52 -12.83
C GLN A 229 -1.64 7.44 -13.88
N ASP A 230 -1.41 8.53 -14.62
CA ASP A 230 -0.35 8.62 -15.60
C ASP A 230 1.02 8.29 -14.98
N ARG A 231 1.31 8.80 -13.79
CA ARG A 231 2.57 8.49 -13.09
C ARG A 231 2.62 7.04 -12.61
N LEU A 232 1.59 6.53 -11.94
CA LEU A 232 1.60 5.19 -11.34
C LEU A 232 1.78 4.10 -12.40
N PHE A 233 1.13 4.22 -13.56
CA PHE A 233 1.20 3.22 -14.61
C PHE A 233 2.54 3.23 -15.37
N ARG A 234 3.45 4.17 -15.07
CA ARG A 234 4.83 4.17 -15.58
C ARG A 234 5.81 3.37 -14.71
N TYR A 235 5.40 2.98 -13.50
CA TYR A 235 6.25 2.16 -12.62
C TYR A 235 6.54 0.79 -13.24
N ASN A 236 7.68 0.21 -12.91
CA ASN A 236 8.07 -1.14 -13.37
C ASN A 236 7.28 -2.24 -12.68
N LEU A 237 6.93 -2.03 -11.41
CA LEU A 237 6.22 -2.97 -10.57
C LEU A 237 5.46 -2.23 -9.47
N ILE A 238 4.22 -2.67 -9.22
CA ILE A 238 3.43 -2.25 -8.06
C ILE A 238 3.21 -3.48 -7.17
N PHE A 239 3.76 -3.45 -5.96
CA PHE A 239 3.49 -4.46 -4.95
C PHE A 239 2.05 -4.30 -4.41
N VAL A 240 1.28 -5.38 -4.34
CA VAL A 240 -0.10 -5.36 -3.80
C VAL A 240 -0.11 -6.10 -2.46
N TYR A 241 -0.37 -5.36 -1.37
CA TYR A 241 -0.25 -5.86 0.00
C TYR A 241 -1.10 -7.11 0.26
N GLU A 242 -2.31 -7.15 -0.27
CA GLU A 242 -3.28 -8.25 -0.17
C GLU A 242 -2.75 -9.57 -0.75
N ARG A 243 -1.72 -9.51 -1.61
CA ARG A 243 -1.10 -10.68 -2.23
C ARG A 243 0.14 -11.18 -1.51
N PHE A 244 0.57 -10.52 -0.43
CA PHE A 244 1.78 -10.92 0.29
C PHE A 244 1.64 -12.25 1.02
N GLU A 245 0.42 -12.68 1.33
CA GLU A 245 0.16 -13.99 1.95
C GLU A 245 0.14 -15.13 0.91
N ASP A 246 0.03 -14.80 -0.38
CA ASP A 246 0.02 -15.79 -1.45
C ASP A 246 1.45 -16.25 -1.78
N PRO A 247 1.83 -17.51 -1.50
CA PRO A 247 3.18 -18.00 -1.75
C PRO A 247 3.55 -18.00 -3.24
N THR A 248 2.58 -18.08 -4.15
CA THR A 248 2.84 -18.05 -5.59
C THR A 248 3.14 -16.62 -6.08
N TYR A 249 2.45 -15.60 -5.54
CA TYR A 249 2.80 -14.19 -5.76
C TYR A 249 4.21 -13.89 -5.24
N VAL A 250 4.48 -14.30 -4.00
CA VAL A 250 5.80 -14.13 -3.36
C VAL A 250 6.91 -14.74 -4.22
N LYS A 251 6.70 -15.98 -4.68
CA LYS A 251 7.65 -16.66 -5.56
C LYS A 251 7.85 -15.93 -6.90
N ALA A 252 6.77 -15.41 -7.50
CA ALA A 252 6.86 -14.65 -8.75
C ALA A 252 7.65 -13.35 -8.58
N ILE A 253 7.45 -12.63 -7.46
CA ILE A 253 8.23 -11.44 -7.09
C ILE A 253 9.71 -11.79 -6.88
N GLU A 254 9.99 -12.86 -6.14
CA GLU A 254 11.35 -13.35 -5.90
C GLU A 254 12.07 -13.68 -7.22
N GLN A 255 11.37 -14.35 -8.15
CA GLN A 255 11.88 -14.63 -9.50
C GLN A 255 12.05 -13.38 -10.36
N PHE A 256 11.15 -12.39 -10.26
CA PHE A 256 11.26 -11.11 -10.93
C PHE A 256 12.52 -10.34 -10.49
N PHE A 257 12.94 -10.47 -9.24
CA PHE A 257 14.18 -9.86 -8.77
C PHE A 257 15.39 -10.79 -8.80
N GLY A 258 15.25 -12.07 -9.13
CA GLY A 258 16.34 -13.04 -9.09
C GLY A 258 16.92 -13.24 -7.69
N VAL A 259 16.08 -13.18 -6.65
CA VAL A 259 16.45 -13.43 -5.25
C VAL A 259 15.53 -14.47 -4.65
N GLU A 260 16.02 -15.34 -3.77
CA GLU A 260 15.21 -16.38 -3.14
C GLU A 260 15.07 -16.17 -1.62
N LYS A 261 13.92 -16.56 -1.08
CA LYS A 261 13.62 -16.61 0.37
C LYS A 261 13.98 -15.29 1.05
N ALA A 262 13.61 -14.20 0.42
CA ALA A 262 13.95 -12.83 0.78
C ALA A 262 12.71 -12.03 1.15
N PHE A 263 11.55 -12.37 0.57
CA PHE A 263 10.31 -11.66 0.79
C PHE A 263 9.68 -12.03 2.15
N ASN A 264 8.79 -11.18 2.68
CA ASN A 264 8.07 -11.40 3.94
C ASN A 264 8.93 -11.61 5.20
N GLN A 265 10.17 -11.10 5.21
CA GLN A 265 10.95 -11.09 6.44
C GLN A 265 10.30 -10.19 7.48
N GLU A 266 10.23 -10.67 8.72
CA GLU A 266 9.67 -9.90 9.83
C GLU A 266 10.40 -8.56 9.97
N SER A 267 9.63 -7.50 10.16
CA SER A 267 10.16 -6.14 10.27
C SER A 267 9.71 -5.47 11.56
N ASN A 268 10.69 -4.91 12.26
CA ASN A 268 10.44 -4.05 13.40
C ASN A 268 10.27 -2.63 12.86
N TYR A 269 9.16 -2.00 13.20
CA TYR A 269 8.89 -0.60 12.93
C TYR A 269 8.59 0.10 14.26
N TRP A 270 8.74 1.42 14.28
CA TRP A 270 8.49 2.22 15.47
C TRP A 270 7.11 1.90 16.05
N CYS A 271 7.08 1.53 17.34
CA CYS A 271 5.88 1.19 18.11
C CYS A 271 5.14 -0.06 17.59
N GLY A 272 5.70 -0.78 16.62
CA GLY A 272 5.02 -1.90 15.98
C GLY A 272 4.69 -3.05 16.92
N PRO A 273 5.68 -3.63 17.61
CA PRO A 273 5.44 -4.70 18.57
C PRO A 273 4.47 -4.29 19.68
N GLU A 274 4.65 -3.11 20.27
CA GLU A 274 3.85 -2.62 21.38
C GLU A 274 2.41 -2.31 20.93
N ALA A 275 2.21 -1.63 19.80
CA ALA A 275 0.89 -1.36 19.25
C ALA A 275 0.18 -2.64 18.80
N LYS A 276 0.89 -3.62 18.24
CA LYS A 276 0.33 -4.93 17.90
C LYS A 276 -0.16 -5.66 19.15
N GLN A 277 0.63 -5.63 20.24
CA GLN A 277 0.22 -6.20 21.53
C GLN A 277 -0.99 -5.45 22.13
N ALA A 278 -0.97 -4.11 22.13
CA ALA A 278 -2.08 -3.29 22.61
C ALA A 278 -3.36 -3.55 21.83
N ASN A 279 -3.29 -3.63 20.49
CA ASN A 279 -4.42 -3.95 19.64
C ASN A 279 -4.91 -5.41 19.81
N LYS A 280 -4.08 -6.33 20.28
CA LYS A 280 -4.49 -7.69 20.65
C LYS A 280 -5.29 -7.70 21.97
N LEU A 281 -4.86 -6.92 22.96
CA LEU A 281 -5.53 -6.80 24.26
C LEU A 281 -6.83 -6.00 24.18
N TYR A 282 -6.82 -4.94 23.38
CA TYR A 282 -7.95 -4.04 23.17
C TYR A 282 -8.20 -3.90 21.67
N PRO A 283 -8.89 -4.86 21.04
CA PRO A 283 -9.18 -4.81 19.61
C PRO A 283 -9.89 -3.54 19.20
N LEU A 284 -9.65 -3.10 17.95
CA LEU A 284 -10.37 -1.96 17.40
C LEU A 284 -11.76 -2.44 16.99
N THR A 285 -12.79 -1.90 17.64
CA THR A 285 -14.17 -2.11 17.23
C THR A 285 -14.57 -0.96 16.32
N THR A 286 -14.80 -1.24 15.04
CA THR A 286 -15.29 -0.27 14.06
C THR A 286 -16.77 -0.51 13.81
N LYS A 287 -17.58 0.55 13.88
CA LYS A 287 -18.97 0.51 13.45
C LYS A 287 -19.06 0.47 11.94
N PHE A 288 -20.08 -0.19 11.41
CA PHE A 288 -20.30 -0.31 9.96
C PHE A 288 -20.46 1.07 9.30
N GLU A 289 -21.16 1.99 9.97
CA GLU A 289 -21.39 3.36 9.49
C GLU A 289 -20.07 4.14 9.34
N ALA A 290 -19.12 3.93 10.25
CA ALA A 290 -17.81 4.56 10.19
C ALA A 290 -16.97 4.01 9.02
N ILE A 291 -17.09 2.71 8.72
CA ILE A 291 -16.43 2.09 7.55
C ILE A 291 -17.03 2.65 6.26
N LEU A 292 -18.36 2.71 6.13
CA LEU A 292 -19.03 3.27 4.94
C LEU A 292 -18.64 4.74 4.72
N LYS A 293 -18.55 5.52 5.80
CA LYS A 293 -18.10 6.91 5.71
C LYS A 293 -16.65 6.99 5.24
N LEU A 294 -15.75 6.17 5.79
CA LEU A 294 -14.34 6.14 5.38
C LEU A 294 -14.18 5.70 3.91
N GLU A 295 -14.97 4.73 3.48
CA GLU A 295 -15.05 4.28 2.09
C GLU A 295 -15.45 5.42 1.15
N LYS A 296 -16.50 6.17 1.52
CA LYS A 296 -16.96 7.34 0.77
C LYS A 296 -15.88 8.42 0.68
N LEU A 297 -15.20 8.70 1.79
CA LEU A 297 -14.08 9.65 1.85
C LEU A 297 -12.93 9.21 0.93
N ASN A 298 -12.61 7.91 0.89
CA ASN A 298 -11.58 7.31 0.05
C ASN A 298 -12.07 6.90 -1.35
N SER A 299 -13.22 7.40 -1.81
CA SER A 299 -13.83 6.95 -3.07
C SER A 299 -12.90 7.10 -4.28
N MET A 300 -12.08 8.16 -4.31
CA MET A 300 -11.13 8.39 -5.39
C MET A 300 -9.96 7.41 -5.32
N ASP A 301 -9.35 7.21 -4.14
CA ASP A 301 -8.31 6.19 -3.94
C ASP A 301 -8.83 4.77 -4.19
N LYS A 302 -10.10 4.47 -3.86
CA LYS A 302 -10.73 3.16 -4.15
C LYS A 302 -10.82 2.91 -5.63
N ARG A 303 -11.27 3.91 -6.38
CA ARG A 303 -11.30 3.83 -7.84
C ARG A 303 -9.89 3.64 -8.40
N PHE A 304 -8.94 4.44 -7.93
CA PHE A 304 -7.54 4.40 -8.33
C PHE A 304 -6.90 3.04 -8.08
N TYR A 305 -7.08 2.51 -6.86
CA TYR A 305 -6.60 1.19 -6.46
C TYR A 305 -7.24 0.09 -7.31
N LYS A 306 -8.56 0.14 -7.53
CA LYS A 306 -9.26 -0.84 -8.37
C LYS A 306 -8.69 -0.83 -9.79
N GLU A 307 -8.55 0.34 -10.42
CA GLU A 307 -7.98 0.44 -11.77
C GLU A 307 -6.53 -0.09 -11.84
N ALA A 308 -5.75 0.08 -10.76
CA ALA A 308 -4.38 -0.43 -10.69
C ALA A 308 -4.29 -1.93 -10.32
N ALA A 309 -5.22 -2.50 -9.56
CA ALA A 309 -5.05 -3.84 -8.96
C ALA A 309 -6.16 -4.85 -9.29
N SER A 310 -7.22 -4.48 -10.02
CA SER A 310 -8.39 -5.36 -10.28
C SER A 310 -8.13 -6.54 -11.21
N CYS A 311 -6.95 -6.64 -11.83
CA CYS A 311 -6.59 -7.79 -12.65
C CYS A 311 -6.48 -9.10 -11.86
N TRP A 312 -6.58 -9.03 -10.54
CA TRP A 312 -6.45 -10.15 -9.63
C TRP A 312 -7.79 -10.60 -9.01
N ASP A 313 -8.91 -10.07 -9.49
CA ASP A 313 -10.24 -10.38 -8.94
C ASP A 313 -10.68 -11.85 -9.18
N ASP A 314 -9.96 -12.61 -10.02
CA ASP A 314 -10.20 -14.03 -10.26
C ASP A 314 -9.36 -14.91 -9.31
N ASP A 315 -10.00 -15.88 -8.65
CA ASP A 315 -9.41 -16.80 -7.66
C ASP A 315 -8.26 -17.69 -8.21
N ALA A 316 -8.01 -17.66 -9.52
CA ALA A 316 -7.00 -18.45 -10.21
C ALA A 316 -5.92 -17.57 -10.87
N ALA A 317 -5.49 -16.51 -10.19
CA ALA A 317 -4.43 -15.63 -10.67
C ALA A 317 -3.11 -16.39 -10.90
N GLU A 318 -2.72 -16.60 -12.16
CA GLU A 318 -1.38 -17.06 -12.51
C GLU A 318 -0.43 -15.85 -12.62
N TYR A 319 0.56 -15.77 -11.72
CA TYR A 319 1.54 -14.68 -11.69
C TYR A 319 2.62 -14.88 -12.77
N SER A 320 2.30 -14.47 -14.00
CA SER A 320 3.19 -14.56 -15.18
C SER A 320 4.24 -13.43 -15.21
N PHE A 321 4.96 -13.22 -14.12
CA PHE A 321 5.97 -12.16 -14.03
C PHE A 321 7.23 -12.53 -14.81
N PRO A 322 7.85 -11.60 -15.56
CA PRO A 322 9.09 -11.89 -16.27
C PRO A 322 10.22 -12.13 -15.26
N LYS A 323 10.98 -13.19 -15.45
CA LYS A 323 12.07 -13.57 -14.53
C LYS A 323 13.30 -12.69 -14.75
N ALA A 324 14.04 -12.40 -13.68
CA ALA A 324 15.32 -11.72 -13.79
C ALA A 324 16.29 -12.55 -14.64
N ARG A 325 17.03 -11.86 -15.50
CA ARG A 325 18.12 -12.41 -16.31
C ARG A 325 19.46 -11.94 -15.73
N ALA A 326 20.55 -12.57 -16.16
CA ALA A 326 21.90 -12.20 -15.71
C ALA A 326 22.27 -10.74 -16.07
N ASP A 327 21.65 -10.17 -17.09
CA ASP A 327 21.83 -8.79 -17.56
C ASP A 327 20.73 -7.83 -17.06
N THR A 328 19.83 -8.25 -16.16
CA THR A 328 18.77 -7.37 -15.66
C THR A 328 19.34 -6.26 -14.79
N PHE A 329 20.34 -6.56 -13.96
CA PHE A 329 20.98 -5.60 -13.06
C PHE A 329 22.47 -5.49 -13.35
N ALA A 330 23.02 -4.27 -13.28
CA ALA A 330 24.44 -4.02 -13.42
C ALA A 330 25.04 -3.53 -12.11
N PRO A 331 26.11 -4.18 -11.63
CA PRO A 331 26.78 -3.78 -10.40
C PRO A 331 27.37 -2.38 -10.54
N GLN A 332 27.28 -1.59 -9.46
CA GLN A 332 27.89 -0.28 -9.33
C GLN A 332 29.17 -0.37 -8.49
N ASN A 333 30.24 0.30 -8.91
CA ASN A 333 31.51 0.32 -8.16
C ASN A 333 31.36 0.94 -6.76
N ASN A 334 30.30 1.73 -6.52
CA ASN A 334 29.99 2.38 -5.24
C ASN A 334 28.48 2.28 -4.94
N SER A 335 27.95 1.06 -4.81
CA SER A 335 26.55 0.92 -4.41
C SER A 335 26.32 1.57 -3.04
N LYS A 336 25.30 2.43 -2.98
CA LYS A 336 24.85 3.05 -1.73
C LYS A 336 23.42 2.61 -1.49
N ILE A 337 22.99 2.65 -0.24
CA ILE A 337 21.57 2.60 0.09
C ILE A 337 21.26 3.97 0.67
N THR A 338 20.44 4.74 -0.02
CA THR A 338 20.06 6.09 0.41
C THR A 338 18.56 6.12 0.66
N GLY A 339 18.15 6.74 1.75
CA GLY A 339 16.76 7.03 2.04
C GLY A 339 16.70 7.85 3.30
N ASP A 340 15.59 8.56 3.49
CA ASP A 340 15.35 9.27 4.73
C ASP A 340 15.35 8.24 5.88
N VAL A 341 16.35 8.33 6.76
CA VAL A 341 16.43 7.52 7.98
C VAL A 341 15.71 8.32 9.05
N TYR A 342 14.48 7.94 9.35
CA TYR A 342 13.72 8.46 10.50
C TYR A 342 13.80 7.47 11.66
#